data_AF-A0A665U4J0-F1
#
_entry.id   AF-A0A665U4J0-F1
#
_cell.length_a   1.000
_cell.length_b   1.000
_cell.length_c   1.000
_cell.angle_alpha   90.00
_cell.angle_beta   90.00
_cell.angle_gamma   90.00
#
_symmetry.space_group_name_H-M   'P 1'
#
loop_
_entity.id
_entity.type
_entity.pdbx_description
1 polymer ?
#
loop_
_entity_poly.entity_id
_entity_poly.type
_entity_poly.pdbx_seq_one_letter_code
_entity_poly.pdbx_strand_id
1 'polypeptide(L)'
;MNGDISRSPGQYGTLEETLQQMNILIQENRDLKEALRRKLEEEGKAGGAAELDALRAQVARLQAEKNDLVAMNSELQLKADQNSLDDDFIEVIRVSVRSNTHRQTHDSKEGTVSQLLQSLRNETQRADQLQMELQDAAVELKLDMLSLIGSVYYYPNIQAASEVENLKSQMITLFKELQQAQSKLDEAEGMKRNLQDRCRDVEQDVATLKAQLVEKQAVQSENDRLKLQLDSMQAQSQMEQKKAGEERNTLAQLKDAYTKLFEDYNELKEENKKRELVQKDVVDDLQDRLTAAEEALAVKQTKIDDMKVEIFQKEKELETISVFQAQAEVYSSDFYAERAAREKLHEEKERLVAQLNFVKRQNTQLQEEMDSLGRRSLNEMQRRHMSREGNQLGAGATLVGRGTIVFFALSCDQCLLLILPDLDSLQIHIMDCIN
;
A
#
# COMPACT_ATOMS: atom_id res chain seq x y z
N MET A 1 11.93 35.03 -68.01
CA MET A 1 11.86 33.56 -68.13
C MET A 1 10.63 33.11 -67.39
N ASN A 2 9.76 32.39 -68.11
CA ASN A 2 8.45 31.94 -67.68
C ASN A 2 8.55 30.93 -66.52
N GLY A 3 7.56 30.98 -65.63
CA GLY A 3 7.35 30.01 -64.57
C GLY A 3 5.86 29.84 -64.33
N ASP A 4 5.17 29.23 -65.29
CA ASP A 4 3.82 28.72 -65.15
C ASP A 4 3.82 27.60 -64.08
N ILE A 5 3.11 27.82 -62.97
CA ILE A 5 2.70 26.76 -62.06
C ILE A 5 1.21 26.60 -62.23
N SER A 6 0.84 25.60 -63.02
CA SER A 6 -0.53 25.13 -63.21
C SER A 6 -1.16 24.75 -61.87
N ARG A 7 -2.22 25.47 -61.49
CA ARG A 7 -3.15 25.04 -60.44
C ARG A 7 -3.91 23.80 -60.92
N SER A 8 -3.73 22.67 -60.22
CA SER A 8 -4.61 21.51 -60.31
C SER A 8 -5.91 21.76 -59.53
N PRO A 9 -7.10 21.59 -60.13
CA PRO A 9 -8.37 21.65 -59.41
C PRO A 9 -8.72 20.24 -58.91
N GLY A 10 -8.42 19.92 -57.64
CA GLY A 10 -8.68 18.58 -57.11
C GLY A 10 -8.56 18.38 -55.60
N GLN A 11 -8.67 19.41 -54.77
CA GLN A 11 -8.53 19.29 -53.30
C GLN A 11 -9.67 19.98 -52.53
N TYR A 12 -10.92 19.73 -52.93
CA TYR A 12 -12.09 20.12 -52.12
C TYR A 12 -12.75 18.93 -51.39
N GLY A 13 -12.32 17.68 -51.66
CA GLY A 13 -12.85 16.48 -50.98
C GLY A 13 -12.11 16.09 -49.69
N THR A 14 -10.81 16.37 -49.59
CA THR A 14 -9.99 15.92 -48.45
C THR A 14 -10.12 16.79 -47.20
N LEU A 15 -10.38 18.09 -47.35
CA LEU A 15 -10.48 18.99 -46.20
C LEU A 15 -11.74 18.73 -45.38
N GLU A 16 -12.86 18.46 -46.06
CA GLU A 16 -14.14 18.20 -45.40
C GLU A 16 -14.14 16.86 -44.67
N GLU A 17 -13.52 15.83 -45.26
CA GLU A 17 -13.27 14.54 -44.60
C GLU A 17 -12.35 14.70 -43.38
N THR A 18 -11.27 15.49 -43.49
CA THR A 18 -10.39 15.74 -42.33
C THR A 18 -11.07 16.54 -41.22
N LEU A 19 -11.99 17.45 -41.55
CA LEU A 19 -12.79 18.19 -40.57
C LEU A 19 -13.83 17.29 -39.89
N GLN A 20 -14.45 16.37 -40.63
CA GLN A 20 -15.33 15.36 -40.04
C GLN A 20 -14.56 14.43 -39.11
N GLN A 21 -13.39 13.94 -39.53
CA GLN A 21 -12.51 13.09 -38.70
C GLN A 21 -12.07 13.83 -37.42
N MET A 22 -11.70 15.11 -37.53
CA MET A 22 -11.32 15.94 -36.40
C MET A 22 -12.49 16.16 -35.42
N ASN A 23 -13.70 16.38 -35.92
CA ASN A 23 -14.88 16.53 -35.08
C ASN A 23 -15.24 15.23 -34.32
N ILE A 24 -15.07 14.07 -34.97
CA ILE A 24 -15.25 12.76 -34.31
C ILE A 24 -14.24 12.61 -33.17
N LEU A 25 -12.96 12.89 -33.41
CA LEU A 25 -11.91 12.81 -32.38
C LEU A 25 -12.12 13.80 -31.23
N ILE A 26 -12.64 15.01 -31.51
CA ILE A 26 -12.99 15.99 -30.48
C ILE A 26 -14.14 15.46 -29.61
N GLN A 27 -15.14 14.85 -30.22
CA GLN A 27 -16.26 14.26 -29.50
C GLN A 27 -15.80 13.06 -28.65
N GLU A 28 -15.00 12.15 -29.20
CA GLU A 28 -14.43 11.02 -28.46
C GLU A 28 -13.56 11.48 -27.29
N ASN A 29 -12.73 12.52 -27.47
CA ASN A 29 -11.95 13.10 -26.37
C ASN A 29 -12.83 13.71 -25.29
N ARG A 30 -13.96 14.32 -25.66
CA ARG A 30 -14.92 14.86 -24.70
C ARG A 30 -15.59 13.75 -23.90
N ASP A 31 -16.01 12.69 -24.57
CA ASP A 31 -16.67 11.53 -23.96
C ASP A 31 -15.71 10.75 -23.05
N LEU A 32 -14.45 10.57 -23.46
CA LEU A 32 -13.40 9.98 -22.63
C LEU A 32 -13.12 10.80 -21.37
N LYS A 33 -13.09 12.14 -21.49
CA LYS A 33 -12.86 13.04 -20.37
C LYS A 33 -14.02 13.02 -19.37
N GLU A 34 -15.26 12.91 -19.86
CA GLU A 34 -16.43 12.70 -19.00
C GLU A 34 -16.45 11.31 -18.36
N ALA A 35 -16.06 10.26 -19.07
CA ALA A 35 -15.94 8.91 -18.51
C ALA A 35 -14.86 8.79 -17.43
N LEU A 36 -13.70 9.43 -17.64
CA LEU A 36 -12.63 9.55 -16.63
C LEU A 36 -13.12 10.30 -15.38
N ARG A 37 -13.87 11.38 -15.57
CA ARG A 37 -14.45 12.13 -14.47
C ARG A 37 -15.48 11.31 -13.69
N ARG A 38 -16.34 10.54 -14.37
CA ARG A 38 -17.27 9.61 -13.73
C ARG A 38 -16.53 8.52 -12.96
N LYS A 39 -15.48 7.92 -13.53
CA LYS A 39 -14.65 6.92 -12.82
C LYS A 39 -14.00 7.50 -11.56
N LEU A 40 -13.46 8.72 -11.63
CA LEU A 40 -12.88 9.40 -10.46
C LEU A 40 -13.95 9.73 -9.40
N GLU A 41 -15.16 10.10 -9.82
CA GLU A 41 -16.29 10.33 -8.91
C GLU A 41 -16.84 9.01 -8.31
N GLU A 42 -16.76 7.89 -9.03
CA GLU A 42 -17.13 6.54 -8.56
C GLU A 42 -16.07 5.96 -7.61
N GLU A 43 -14.78 6.09 -7.92
CA GLU A 43 -13.67 5.69 -7.04
C GLU A 43 -13.59 6.58 -5.77
N GLY A 44 -13.93 7.86 -5.88
CA GLY A 44 -14.02 8.78 -4.74
C GLY A 44 -15.20 8.51 -3.80
N LYS A 45 -16.29 7.90 -4.29
CA LYS A 45 -17.50 7.60 -3.50
C LYS A 45 -17.50 6.20 -2.88
N ALA A 46 -16.78 5.23 -3.43
CA ALA A 46 -16.84 3.85 -2.97
C ALA A 46 -15.77 3.46 -1.91
N GLY A 47 -14.68 4.21 -1.77
CA GLY A 47 -13.63 3.91 -0.78
C GLY A 47 -13.11 5.14 -0.02
N GLY A 48 -12.82 6.24 -0.72
CA GLY A 48 -12.16 7.41 -0.12
C GLY A 48 -13.00 8.19 0.89
N ALA A 49 -14.32 8.32 0.67
CA ALA A 49 -15.19 9.05 1.60
C ALA A 49 -15.36 8.31 2.95
N ALA A 50 -15.56 6.99 2.90
CA ALA A 50 -15.68 6.17 4.10
C ALA A 50 -14.37 6.10 4.89
N GLU A 51 -13.22 6.05 4.19
CA GLU A 51 -11.91 6.07 4.82
C GLU A 51 -11.57 7.44 5.42
N LEU A 52 -11.92 8.54 4.74
CA LEU A 52 -11.78 9.89 5.29
C LEU A 52 -12.68 10.13 6.51
N ASP A 53 -13.91 9.63 6.50
CA ASP A 53 -14.80 9.72 7.66
C ASP A 53 -14.34 8.81 8.80
N ALA A 54 -13.78 7.63 8.51
CA ALA A 54 -13.16 6.76 9.51
C ALA A 54 -11.92 7.41 10.16
N LEU A 55 -11.07 8.06 9.36
CA LEU A 55 -9.92 8.83 9.85
C LEU A 55 -10.36 10.04 10.68
N ARG A 56 -11.40 10.77 10.27
CA ARG A 56 -11.99 11.86 11.08
C ARG A 56 -12.54 11.36 12.41
N ALA A 57 -13.22 10.21 12.41
CA ALA A 57 -13.71 9.59 13.64
C ALA A 57 -12.56 9.14 14.55
N GLN A 58 -11.46 8.62 13.98
CA GLN A 58 -10.27 8.25 14.73
C GLN A 58 -9.57 9.47 15.34
N VAL A 59 -9.44 10.57 14.59
CA VAL A 59 -8.90 11.84 15.09
C VAL A 59 -9.77 12.38 16.23
N ALA A 60 -11.10 12.33 16.11
CA ALA A 60 -12.00 12.76 17.18
C ALA A 60 -11.82 11.93 18.47
N ARG A 61 -11.66 10.61 18.36
CA ARG A 61 -11.37 9.72 19.50
C ARG A 61 -10.04 10.05 20.17
N LEU A 62 -8.97 10.21 19.39
CA LEU A 62 -7.66 10.57 19.91
C LEU A 62 -7.66 11.96 20.56
N GLN A 63 -8.46 12.89 20.05
CA GLN A 63 -8.62 14.21 20.64
C GLN A 63 -9.32 14.14 22.01
N ALA A 64 -10.31 13.26 22.16
CA ALA A 64 -10.99 13.04 23.44
C ALA A 64 -10.05 12.39 24.46
N GLU A 65 -9.32 11.35 24.07
CA GLU A 65 -8.34 10.67 24.94
C GLU A 65 -7.22 11.62 25.39
N LYS A 66 -6.73 12.49 24.49
CA LYS A 66 -5.79 13.56 24.84
C LYS A 66 -6.37 14.49 25.91
N ASN A 67 -7.63 14.88 25.79
CA ASN A 67 -8.26 15.77 26.76
C ASN A 67 -8.42 15.09 28.13
N ASP A 68 -8.78 13.80 28.15
CA ASP A 68 -8.87 13.01 29.38
C ASP A 68 -7.51 12.86 30.07
N LEU A 69 -6.45 12.62 29.29
CA LEU A 69 -5.08 12.57 29.80
C LEU A 69 -4.61 13.93 30.35
N VAL A 70 -4.98 15.04 29.71
CA VAL A 70 -4.68 16.38 30.22
C VAL A 70 -5.43 16.67 31.53
N ALA A 71 -6.68 16.22 31.64
CA ALA A 71 -7.45 16.33 32.88
C ALA A 71 -6.82 15.49 34.01
N MET A 72 -6.46 14.23 33.73
CA MET A 72 -5.75 13.38 34.69
C MET A 72 -4.40 13.96 35.10
N ASN A 73 -3.61 14.50 34.16
CA ASN A 73 -2.36 15.18 34.50
C ASN A 73 -2.61 16.41 35.38
N SER A 74 -3.67 17.18 35.12
CA SER A 74 -4.02 18.33 35.97
C SER A 74 -4.40 17.89 37.38
N GLU A 75 -5.12 16.77 37.54
CA GLU A 75 -5.46 16.20 38.84
C GLU A 75 -4.24 15.63 39.57
N LEU A 76 -3.35 14.94 38.85
CA LEU A 76 -2.08 14.44 39.39
C LEU A 76 -1.16 15.58 39.82
N GLN A 77 -1.12 16.68 39.06
CA GLN A 77 -0.39 17.89 39.40
C GLN A 77 -0.95 18.50 40.70
N LEU A 78 -2.28 18.63 40.81
CA LEU A 78 -2.92 19.13 42.03
C LEU A 78 -2.67 18.23 43.25
N LYS A 79 -2.60 16.90 43.06
CA LYS A 79 -2.24 15.95 44.13
C LYS A 79 -0.75 16.05 44.50
N ALA A 80 0.13 16.28 43.53
CA ALA A 80 1.54 16.53 43.79
C ALA A 80 1.75 17.85 44.55
N ASP A 81 0.99 18.90 44.21
CA ASP A 81 1.04 20.19 44.90
C ASP A 81 0.43 20.11 46.32
N GLN A 82 -0.57 19.24 46.54
CA GLN A 82 -1.08 18.94 47.89
C GLN A 82 -0.06 18.15 48.73
N ASN A 83 0.61 17.17 48.14
CA ASN A 83 1.67 16.42 48.82
C ASN A 83 2.92 17.29 49.09
N SER A 84 3.14 18.35 48.30
CA SER A 84 4.21 19.33 48.52
C SER A 84 3.96 20.26 49.71
N LEU A 85 2.71 20.43 50.17
CA LEU A 85 2.38 21.24 51.35
C LEU A 85 2.52 20.44 52.66
N ASP A 86 2.54 19.11 52.58
CA ASP A 86 2.76 18.22 53.74
C ASP A 86 4.26 18.00 54.03
N ASP A 87 5.17 18.37 53.11
CA ASP A 87 6.63 18.27 53.29
C ASP A 87 7.27 19.49 54.00
N ASP A 88 6.51 20.57 54.25
CA ASP A 88 6.96 21.74 55.03
C ASP A 88 6.90 21.51 56.57
N PHE A 89 6.49 20.32 57.02
CA PHE A 89 6.44 19.99 58.46
C PHE A 89 7.77 19.43 59.02
N ILE A 90 8.79 19.24 58.19
CA ILE A 90 10.12 18.79 58.64
C ILE A 90 11.17 19.90 58.47
N GLU A 91 10.98 21.00 59.19
CA GLU A 91 12.07 21.94 59.52
C GLU A 91 12.27 21.98 61.03
N VAL A 92 12.82 20.89 61.59
CA VAL A 92 13.28 20.83 62.98
C VAL A 92 14.75 20.36 63.00
N ILE A 93 15.62 21.34 63.26
CA ILE A 93 16.98 21.23 63.84
C ILE A 93 18.13 20.94 62.86
N ARG A 94 18.73 22.03 62.36
CA ARG A 94 20.21 22.18 62.33
C ARG A 94 20.64 23.66 62.42
N VAL A 95 20.65 24.16 63.67
CA VAL A 95 21.56 25.15 64.29
C VAL A 95 22.12 26.28 63.40
N SER A 96 21.75 27.54 63.72
CA SER A 96 22.74 28.60 63.81
C SER A 96 22.35 29.66 64.84
N VAL A 97 23.28 29.86 65.76
CA VAL A 97 23.32 30.87 66.81
C VAL A 97 23.20 32.26 66.20
N ARG A 98 22.20 33.06 66.64
CA ARG A 98 22.29 34.54 66.75
C ARG A 98 21.06 35.15 67.44
N SER A 99 21.29 35.55 68.69
CA SER A 99 20.92 36.81 69.34
C SER A 99 19.49 37.38 69.25
N ASN A 100 18.86 37.42 70.44
CA ASN A 100 18.03 38.49 71.02
C ASN A 100 16.89 39.13 70.22
N THR A 101 15.63 38.86 70.62
CA THR A 101 14.79 39.70 71.53
C THR A 101 13.41 39.01 71.69
N HIS A 102 13.02 38.53 72.88
CA HIS A 102 12.06 39.16 73.83
C HIS A 102 10.67 39.44 73.18
N ARG A 103 9.51 39.03 73.70
CA ARG A 103 8.95 39.21 75.07
C ARG A 103 7.50 38.68 75.05
N GLN A 104 6.88 38.48 76.22
CA GLN A 104 5.46 38.11 76.45
C GLN A 104 5.18 36.61 76.65
N THR A 105 5.64 36.07 77.79
CA THR A 105 4.96 35.00 78.58
C THR A 105 5.76 34.64 79.84
N HIS A 106 6.98 35.16 80.01
CA HIS A 106 7.84 34.91 81.16
C HIS A 106 7.60 35.82 82.39
N ASP A 107 6.96 36.99 82.21
CA ASP A 107 6.82 38.01 83.27
C ASP A 107 5.91 37.58 84.45
N SER A 108 4.96 36.67 84.24
CA SER A 108 4.01 36.26 85.30
C SER A 108 4.65 35.32 86.33
N LYS A 109 5.55 34.43 85.88
CA LYS A 109 6.24 33.46 86.75
C LYS A 109 7.46 34.06 87.43
N GLU A 110 8.19 34.96 86.75
CA GLU A 110 9.33 35.68 87.34
C GLU A 110 8.89 36.70 88.40
N GLY A 111 7.70 37.30 88.22
CA GLY A 111 7.05 38.14 89.23
C GLY A 111 6.64 37.36 90.49
N THR A 112 6.06 36.17 90.35
CA THR A 112 5.68 35.33 91.51
C THR A 112 6.90 34.80 92.25
N VAL A 113 7.97 34.41 91.54
CA VAL A 113 9.23 33.96 92.17
C VAL A 113 9.93 35.11 92.87
N SER A 114 9.98 36.31 92.27
CA SER A 114 10.55 37.50 92.92
C SER A 114 9.76 37.92 94.16
N GLN A 115 8.44 37.78 94.14
CA GLN A 115 7.57 38.07 95.27
C GLN A 115 7.74 37.05 96.41
N LEU A 116 7.92 35.76 96.08
CA LEU A 116 8.22 34.71 97.06
C LEU A 116 9.61 34.89 97.70
N LEU A 117 10.63 35.22 96.90
CA LEU A 117 11.99 35.48 97.41
C LEU A 117 12.04 36.73 98.29
N GLN A 118 11.29 37.77 97.95
CA GLN A 118 11.16 38.97 98.78
C GLN A 118 10.41 38.67 100.09
N SER A 119 9.33 37.87 100.04
CA SER A 119 8.63 37.40 101.24
C SER A 119 9.54 36.55 102.13
N LEU A 120 10.33 35.65 101.56
CA LEU A 120 11.28 34.83 102.33
C LEU A 120 12.33 35.70 103.02
N ARG A 121 12.88 36.72 102.34
CA ARG A 121 13.84 37.65 102.95
C ARG A 121 13.22 38.44 104.09
N ASN A 122 12.01 38.96 103.90
CA ASN A 122 11.29 39.70 104.94
C ASN A 122 10.99 38.80 106.15
N GLU A 123 10.63 37.54 105.93
CA GLU A 123 10.31 36.59 107.01
C GLU A 123 11.56 36.12 107.75
N THR A 124 12.69 35.98 107.03
CA THR A 124 14.00 35.71 107.65
C THR A 124 14.45 36.88 108.52
N GLN A 125 14.29 38.12 108.03
CA GLN A 125 14.62 39.32 108.79
C GLN A 125 13.73 39.49 110.04
N ARG A 126 12.45 39.09 109.96
CA ARG A 126 11.56 39.02 111.12
C ARG A 126 11.97 37.96 112.13
N ALA A 127 12.38 36.78 111.67
CA ALA A 127 12.87 35.72 112.53
C ALA A 127 14.13 36.15 113.29
N ASP A 128 15.06 36.85 112.63
CA ASP A 128 16.26 37.40 113.26
C ASP A 128 15.93 38.49 114.30
N GLN A 129 14.95 39.36 114.01
CA GLN A 129 14.45 40.37 114.97
C GLN A 129 13.82 39.72 116.21
N LEU A 130 12.94 38.74 116.02
CA LEU A 130 12.31 38.01 117.13
C LEU A 130 13.34 37.21 117.94
N GLN A 131 14.37 36.66 117.29
CA GLN A 131 15.43 35.93 117.98
C GLN A 131 16.29 36.86 118.85
N MET A 132 16.51 38.10 118.42
CA MET A 132 17.18 39.13 119.21
C MET A 132 16.31 39.59 120.39
N GLU A 133 15.01 39.82 120.17
CA GLU A 133 14.05 40.15 121.24
C GLU A 133 13.93 39.02 122.28
N LEU A 134 14.00 37.76 121.86
CA LEU A 134 13.94 36.59 122.75
C LEU A 134 15.25 36.43 123.55
N GLN A 135 16.40 36.82 122.98
CA GLN A 135 17.65 36.91 123.71
C GLN A 135 17.64 38.04 124.75
N ASP A 136 17.07 39.21 124.43
CA ASP A 136 16.93 40.33 125.37
C ASP A 136 15.95 39.99 126.50
N ALA A 137 14.78 39.38 126.19
CA ALA A 137 13.81 38.92 127.19
C ALA A 137 14.35 37.79 128.09
N ALA A 138 15.22 36.92 127.55
CA ALA A 138 15.89 35.88 128.34
C ALA A 138 16.94 36.45 129.32
N VAL A 139 17.55 37.60 128.99
CA VAL A 139 18.44 38.33 129.89
C VAL A 139 17.63 39.06 130.97
N GLU A 140 16.47 39.62 130.62
CA GLU A 140 15.53 40.26 131.56
C GLU A 140 14.96 39.24 132.58
N LEU A 141 14.54 38.06 132.12
CA LEU A 141 14.10 36.95 132.99
C LEU A 141 15.21 36.37 133.87
N LYS A 142 16.47 36.43 133.43
CA LYS A 142 17.63 36.04 134.26
C LYS A 142 17.98 37.09 135.31
N LEU A 143 17.68 38.36 135.07
CA LEU A 143 17.86 39.44 136.04
C LEU A 143 16.77 39.40 137.14
N ASP A 144 15.54 39.04 136.78
CA ASP A 144 14.42 38.91 137.74
C ASP A 144 14.49 37.64 138.60
N MET A 145 15.05 36.53 138.08
CA MET A 145 15.23 35.28 138.84
C MET A 145 16.32 35.36 139.93
N LEU A 146 17.14 36.42 139.93
CA LEU A 146 18.17 36.67 140.93
C LEU A 146 17.75 37.65 142.04
N SER A 147 16.51 38.20 142.02
CA SER A 147 15.99 39.06 143.10
C SER A 147 14.95 38.41 144.02
N LEU A 148 14.56 37.15 143.78
CA LEU A 148 13.47 36.47 144.52
C LEU A 148 13.90 35.15 145.19
N ILE A 149 15.11 35.07 145.75
CA ILE A 149 15.49 34.01 146.69
C ILE A 149 16.02 34.67 147.95
N GLY A 150 15.07 35.16 148.75
CA GLY A 150 15.31 35.86 150.00
C GLY A 150 14.26 35.51 151.06
N SER A 151 14.55 34.44 151.80
CA SER A 151 14.18 34.24 153.22
C SER A 151 12.79 33.70 153.63
N VAL A 152 12.87 32.86 154.69
CA VAL A 152 11.93 32.66 155.83
C VAL A 152 11.17 31.32 155.94
N TYR A 153 11.79 30.45 156.76
CA TYR A 153 11.33 29.69 157.94
C TYR A 153 9.98 28.94 158.05
N TYR A 154 10.15 27.72 158.57
CA TYR A 154 9.25 26.77 159.24
C TYR A 154 8.18 27.35 160.18
N TYR A 155 6.99 26.73 160.19
CA TYR A 155 6.37 26.14 161.40
C TYR A 155 5.49 24.93 161.02
N PRO A 156 5.45 23.84 161.81
CA PRO A 156 4.78 22.59 161.46
C PRO A 156 3.36 22.51 162.04
N ASN A 157 2.47 21.75 161.38
CA ASN A 157 1.22 21.30 162.00
C ASN A 157 0.99 19.81 161.71
N ILE A 158 0.68 19.08 162.78
CA ILE A 158 0.65 17.64 162.93
C ILE A 158 -0.79 17.18 162.82
N GLN A 159 -1.21 16.75 161.62
CA GLN A 159 -2.37 15.87 161.40
C GLN A 159 -2.35 15.31 159.97
N ALA A 160 -1.17 14.94 159.46
CA ALA A 160 -1.01 14.58 158.04
C ALA A 160 -0.42 13.17 157.83
N ALA A 161 -0.14 12.38 158.86
CA ALA A 161 0.63 11.13 158.68
C ALA A 161 -0.13 10.00 157.96
N SER A 162 -1.41 9.75 158.29
CA SER A 162 -2.22 8.74 157.57
C SER A 162 -2.65 9.22 156.19
N GLU A 163 -2.89 10.51 156.04
CA GLU A 163 -3.18 11.14 154.75
C GLU A 163 -1.94 11.10 153.85
N VAL A 164 -0.73 11.35 154.38
CA VAL A 164 0.53 11.23 153.66
C VAL A 164 0.83 9.78 153.27
N GLU A 165 0.57 8.78 154.12
CA GLU A 165 0.80 7.38 153.74
C GLU A 165 -0.25 6.86 152.74
N ASN A 166 -1.50 7.32 152.84
CA ASN A 166 -2.55 7.05 151.85
C ASN A 166 -2.22 7.76 150.51
N LEU A 167 -1.80 9.02 150.56
CA LEU A 167 -1.32 9.79 149.40
C LEU A 167 -0.08 9.16 148.77
N LYS A 168 0.84 8.61 149.56
CA LYS A 168 2.02 7.88 149.09
C LYS A 168 1.63 6.56 148.42
N SER A 169 0.64 5.83 148.97
CA SER A 169 0.10 4.61 148.34
C SER A 169 -0.66 4.92 147.05
N GLN A 170 -1.43 6.00 147.01
CA GLN A 170 -2.06 6.54 145.81
C GLN A 170 -1.01 7.00 144.79
N MET A 171 0.05 7.68 145.24
CA MET A 171 1.18 8.11 144.40
C MET A 171 1.89 6.90 143.79
N ILE A 172 2.15 5.84 144.56
CA ILE A 172 2.77 4.60 144.04
C ILE A 172 1.85 3.90 143.04
N THR A 173 0.53 3.85 143.30
CA THR A 173 -0.44 3.24 142.38
C THR A 173 -0.54 4.03 141.07
N LEU A 174 -0.67 5.35 141.15
CA LEU A 174 -0.64 6.25 139.99
C LEU A 174 0.68 6.16 139.23
N PHE A 175 1.81 6.01 139.92
CA PHE A 175 3.11 5.84 139.26
C PHE A 175 3.18 4.51 138.49
N LYS A 176 2.66 3.43 139.06
CA LYS A 176 2.54 2.13 138.36
C LYS A 176 1.59 2.22 137.16
N GLU A 177 0.46 2.89 137.30
CA GLU A 177 -0.49 3.12 136.20
C GLU A 177 0.11 3.99 135.09
N LEU A 178 0.85 5.05 135.45
CA LEU A 178 1.58 5.90 134.50
C LEU A 178 2.67 5.10 133.77
N GLN A 179 3.44 4.30 134.50
CA GLN A 179 4.47 3.44 133.90
C GLN A 179 3.84 2.39 132.97
N GLN A 180 2.69 1.81 133.35
CA GLN A 180 1.95 0.89 132.50
C GLN A 180 1.38 1.59 131.26
N ALA A 181 0.88 2.82 131.39
CA ALA A 181 0.40 3.64 130.28
C ALA A 181 1.55 4.02 129.33
N GLN A 182 2.74 4.33 129.86
CA GLN A 182 3.93 4.62 129.07
C GLN A 182 4.39 3.37 128.28
N SER A 183 4.45 2.19 128.90
CA SER A 183 4.77 0.94 128.19
C SER A 183 3.78 0.67 127.05
N LYS A 184 2.48 0.88 127.30
CA LYS A 184 1.44 0.75 126.26
C LYS A 184 1.59 1.80 125.15
N LEU A 185 1.99 3.02 125.49
CA LEU A 185 2.28 4.06 124.52
C LEU A 185 3.48 3.68 123.64
N ASP A 186 4.57 3.22 124.23
CA ASP A 186 5.78 2.79 123.52
C ASP A 186 5.48 1.60 122.58
N GLU A 187 4.68 0.63 123.04
CA GLU A 187 4.16 -0.47 122.22
C GLU A 187 3.31 0.05 121.05
N ALA A 188 2.39 1.00 121.31
CA ALA A 188 1.55 1.62 120.29
C ALA A 188 2.36 2.44 119.27
N GLU A 189 3.40 3.16 119.71
CA GLU A 189 4.33 3.87 118.84
C GLU A 189 5.18 2.92 118.00
N GLY A 190 5.62 1.80 118.60
CA GLY A 190 6.30 0.72 117.88
C GLY A 190 5.41 0.10 116.80
N MET A 191 4.15 -0.17 117.11
CA MET A 191 3.16 -0.63 116.13
C MET A 191 2.90 0.42 115.05
N LYS A 192 2.77 1.71 115.43
CA LYS A 192 2.60 2.82 114.48
C LYS A 192 3.78 2.92 113.51
N ARG A 193 5.02 2.84 114.01
CA ARG A 193 6.23 2.86 113.16
C ARG A 193 6.23 1.68 112.18
N ASN A 194 5.98 0.46 112.64
CA ASN A 194 5.90 -0.72 111.78
C ASN A 194 4.79 -0.60 110.72
N LEU A 195 3.61 -0.11 111.09
CA LEU A 195 2.52 0.13 110.13
C LEU A 195 2.91 1.21 109.12
N GLN A 196 3.58 2.27 109.55
CA GLN A 196 4.04 3.34 108.68
C GLN A 196 5.10 2.87 107.68
N ASP A 197 6.05 2.04 108.11
CA ASP A 197 7.05 1.45 107.22
C ASP A 197 6.39 0.49 106.21
N ARG A 198 5.45 -0.35 106.65
CA ARG A 198 4.64 -1.18 105.74
C ARG A 198 3.82 -0.36 104.74
N CYS A 199 3.25 0.77 105.17
CA CYS A 199 2.56 1.68 104.25
C CYS A 199 3.52 2.25 103.20
N ARG A 200 4.73 2.65 103.59
CA ARG A 200 5.77 3.12 102.65
C ARG A 200 6.20 2.04 101.66
N ASP A 201 6.41 0.80 102.13
CA ASP A 201 6.79 -0.32 101.27
C ASP A 201 5.70 -0.60 100.22
N VAL A 202 4.43 -0.62 100.63
CA VAL A 202 3.30 -0.80 99.71
C VAL A 202 3.18 0.38 98.73
N GLU A 203 3.39 1.61 99.19
CA GLU A 203 3.41 2.79 98.31
C GLU A 203 4.53 2.69 97.26
N GLN A 204 5.71 2.22 97.66
CA GLN A 204 6.84 1.98 96.77
C GLN A 204 6.55 0.86 95.76
N ASP A 205 5.95 -0.25 96.20
CA ASP A 205 5.53 -1.35 95.32
C ASP A 205 4.49 -0.88 94.31
N VAL A 206 3.50 -0.09 94.74
CA VAL A 206 2.48 0.50 93.86
C VAL A 206 3.12 1.45 92.84
N ALA A 207 4.09 2.27 93.24
CA ALA A 207 4.82 3.13 92.32
C ALA A 207 5.59 2.31 91.27
N THR A 208 6.24 1.23 91.70
CA THR A 208 7.02 0.34 90.83
C THR A 208 6.13 -0.41 89.84
N LEU A 209 5.02 -0.98 90.31
CA LEU A 209 4.05 -1.68 89.45
C LEU A 209 3.39 -0.74 88.44
N LYS A 210 3.11 0.52 88.81
CA LYS A 210 2.62 1.54 87.88
C LYS A 210 3.64 1.84 86.78
N ALA A 211 4.92 1.99 87.13
CA ALA A 211 5.97 2.21 86.14
C ALA A 211 6.12 1.03 85.16
N GLN A 212 6.11 -0.20 85.68
CA GLN A 212 6.16 -1.41 84.86
C GLN A 212 4.93 -1.56 83.94
N LEU A 213 3.74 -1.17 84.41
CA LEU A 213 2.53 -1.18 83.58
C LEU A 213 2.64 -0.22 82.39
N VAL A 214 3.19 0.97 82.61
CA VAL A 214 3.43 1.96 81.55
C VAL A 214 4.46 1.43 80.54
N GLU A 215 5.56 0.85 81.01
CA GLU A 215 6.57 0.24 80.14
C GLU A 215 5.98 -0.91 79.30
N LYS A 216 5.17 -1.78 79.91
CA LYS A 216 4.47 -2.86 79.20
C LYS A 216 3.51 -2.31 78.14
N GLN A 217 2.79 -1.22 78.43
CA GLN A 217 1.91 -0.56 77.45
C GLN A 217 2.71 0.04 76.28
N ALA A 218 3.86 0.66 76.56
CA ALA A 218 4.75 1.19 75.52
C ALA A 218 5.28 0.08 74.60
N VAL A 219 5.78 -1.02 75.18
CA VAL A 219 6.23 -2.20 74.41
C VAL A 219 5.08 -2.81 73.59
N GLN A 220 3.87 -2.86 74.15
CA GLN A 220 2.69 -3.36 73.42
C GLN A 220 2.38 -2.48 72.21
N SER A 221 2.37 -1.15 72.36
CA SER A 221 2.15 -0.24 71.23
C SER A 221 3.23 -0.34 70.15
N GLU A 222 4.48 -0.52 70.55
CA GLU A 222 5.58 -0.76 69.60
C GLU A 222 5.43 -2.11 68.89
N ASN A 223 4.99 -3.16 69.59
CA ASN A 223 4.74 -4.46 68.97
C ASN A 223 3.59 -4.38 67.95
N ASP A 224 2.50 -3.71 68.29
CA ASP A 224 1.36 -3.49 67.39
C ASP A 224 1.79 -2.67 66.16
N ARG A 225 2.63 -1.65 66.35
CA ARG A 225 3.23 -0.86 65.26
C ARG A 225 4.10 -1.73 64.35
N LEU A 226 5.00 -2.52 64.92
CA LEU A 226 5.88 -3.42 64.15
C LEU A 226 5.09 -4.51 63.41
N LYS A 227 4.01 -5.02 64.00
CA LYS A 227 3.14 -6.00 63.37
C LYS A 227 2.46 -5.43 62.13
N LEU A 228 1.90 -4.21 62.23
CA LEU A 228 1.35 -3.51 61.06
C LEU A 228 2.40 -3.24 59.98
N GLN A 229 3.63 -2.89 60.38
CA GLN A 229 4.73 -2.70 59.45
C GLN A 229 5.11 -4.02 58.75
N LEU A 230 5.15 -5.13 59.47
CA LEU A 230 5.39 -6.46 58.92
C LEU A 230 4.28 -6.87 57.93
N ASP A 231 3.01 -6.69 58.32
CA ASP A 231 1.86 -7.02 57.47
C ASP A 231 1.86 -6.18 56.18
N SER A 232 2.22 -4.89 56.29
CA SER A 232 2.37 -3.99 55.13
C SER A 232 3.50 -4.44 54.20
N MET A 233 4.69 -4.75 54.74
CA MET A 233 5.81 -5.25 53.95
C MET A 233 5.50 -6.61 53.31
N GLN A 234 4.80 -7.49 54.02
CA GLN A 234 4.37 -8.78 53.50
C GLN A 234 3.38 -8.63 52.34
N ALA A 235 2.39 -7.73 52.47
CA ALA A 235 1.46 -7.42 51.40
C ALA A 235 2.17 -6.82 50.17
N GLN A 236 3.13 -5.91 50.39
CA GLN A 236 3.94 -5.34 49.32
C GLN A 236 4.75 -6.43 48.59
N SER A 237 5.40 -7.33 49.33
CA SER A 237 6.17 -8.44 48.73
C SER A 237 5.30 -9.39 47.90
N GLN A 238 4.09 -9.71 48.38
CA GLN A 238 3.13 -10.51 47.62
C GLN A 238 2.67 -9.82 46.33
N MET A 239 2.44 -8.51 46.38
CA MET A 239 2.08 -7.71 45.21
C MET A 239 3.22 -7.69 44.18
N GLU A 240 4.46 -7.47 44.62
CA GLU A 240 5.64 -7.50 43.76
C GLU A 240 5.86 -8.88 43.13
N GLN A 241 5.65 -9.96 43.88
CA GLN A 241 5.73 -11.33 43.36
C GLN A 241 4.67 -11.58 42.28
N LYS A 242 3.43 -11.13 42.50
CA LYS A 242 2.35 -11.25 41.51
C LYS A 242 2.69 -10.45 40.24
N LYS A 243 3.15 -9.21 40.40
CA LYS A 243 3.56 -8.33 39.29
C LYS A 243 4.70 -8.94 38.47
N ALA A 244 5.73 -9.47 39.13
CA ALA A 244 6.83 -10.17 38.44
C ALA A 244 6.35 -11.44 37.70
N GLY A 245 5.32 -12.12 38.23
CA GLY A 245 4.67 -13.24 37.55
C GLY A 245 3.93 -12.81 36.28
N GLU A 246 3.16 -11.71 36.37
CA GLU A 246 2.46 -11.11 35.22
C GLU A 246 3.45 -10.68 34.13
N GLU A 247 4.53 -9.98 34.48
CA GLU A 247 5.58 -9.57 33.55
C GLU A 247 6.25 -10.77 32.86
N ARG A 248 6.49 -11.88 33.57
CA ARG A 248 7.00 -13.12 32.96
C ARG A 248 6.01 -13.70 31.95
N ASN A 249 4.72 -13.68 32.26
CA ASN A 249 3.69 -14.16 31.34
C ASN A 249 3.60 -13.27 30.09
N THR A 250 3.64 -11.95 30.25
CA THR A 250 3.68 -11.00 29.14
C THR A 250 4.92 -11.19 28.27
N LEU A 251 6.09 -11.41 28.87
CA LEU A 251 7.32 -11.70 28.13
C LEU A 251 7.23 -13.02 27.37
N ALA A 252 6.63 -14.06 27.96
CA ALA A 252 6.40 -15.33 27.28
C ALA A 252 5.48 -15.16 26.07
N GLN A 253 4.36 -14.46 26.24
CA GLN A 253 3.44 -14.15 25.13
C GLN A 253 4.12 -13.34 24.01
N LEU A 254 4.97 -12.38 24.37
CA LEU A 254 5.72 -11.60 23.38
C LEU A 254 6.74 -12.46 22.62
N LYS A 255 7.42 -13.38 23.30
CA LYS A 255 8.33 -14.34 22.66
C LYS A 255 7.59 -15.27 21.70
N ASP A 256 6.42 -15.77 22.09
CA ASP A 256 5.59 -16.62 21.24
C ASP A 256 5.09 -15.85 20.01
N ALA A 257 4.66 -14.60 20.19
CA ALA A 257 4.24 -13.73 19.09
C ALA A 257 5.41 -13.42 18.13
N TYR A 258 6.60 -13.14 18.65
CA TYR A 258 7.79 -12.93 17.83
C TYR A 258 8.18 -14.18 17.03
N THR A 259 8.11 -15.35 17.68
CA THR A 259 8.41 -16.64 17.03
C THR A 259 7.44 -16.91 15.88
N LYS A 260 6.13 -16.73 16.11
CA LYS A 260 5.12 -16.86 15.05
C LYS A 260 5.33 -15.88 13.90
N LEU A 261 5.61 -14.61 14.19
CA LEU A 261 5.88 -13.61 13.15
C LEU A 261 7.12 -13.98 12.31
N PHE A 262 8.13 -14.57 12.94
CA PHE A 262 9.32 -15.05 12.25
C PHE A 262 9.03 -16.26 11.36
N GLU A 263 8.19 -17.19 11.82
CA GLU A 263 7.70 -18.32 11.02
C GLU A 263 6.89 -17.82 9.81
N ASP A 264 5.90 -16.95 10.03
CA ASP A 264 5.06 -16.34 8.98
C ASP A 264 5.91 -15.60 7.94
N TYR A 265 6.93 -14.84 8.37
CA TYR A 265 7.85 -14.15 7.45
C TYR A 265 8.62 -15.13 6.56
N ASN A 266 9.11 -16.24 7.12
CA ASN A 266 9.82 -17.25 6.36
C ASN A 266 8.90 -17.98 5.38
N GLU A 267 7.67 -18.30 5.79
CA GLU A 267 6.67 -18.89 4.91
C GLU A 267 6.35 -17.97 3.73
N LEU A 268 6.10 -16.68 4.01
CA LEU A 268 5.82 -15.69 2.97
C LEU A 268 7.00 -15.48 2.03
N LYS A 269 8.23 -15.52 2.53
CA LYS A 269 9.45 -15.46 1.71
C LYS A 269 9.55 -16.64 0.75
N GLU A 270 9.28 -17.85 1.22
CA GLU A 270 9.30 -19.04 0.37
C GLU A 270 8.12 -19.05 -0.62
N GLU A 271 6.95 -18.56 -0.22
CA GLU A 271 5.80 -18.39 -1.13
C GLU A 271 6.12 -17.37 -2.23
N ASN A 272 6.72 -16.23 -1.88
CA ASN A 272 7.14 -15.23 -2.85
C ASN A 272 8.17 -15.79 -3.83
N LYS A 273 9.14 -16.58 -3.34
CA LYS A 273 10.12 -17.25 -4.21
C LYS A 273 9.44 -18.24 -5.17
N LYS A 274 8.44 -18.99 -4.70
CA LYS A 274 7.64 -19.87 -5.57
C LYS A 274 6.83 -19.08 -6.60
N ARG A 275 6.20 -17.98 -6.20
CA ARG A 275 5.45 -17.08 -7.10
C ARG A 275 6.36 -16.48 -8.17
N GLU A 276 7.57 -16.06 -7.79
CA GLU A 276 8.58 -15.53 -8.71
C GLU A 276 9.02 -16.58 -9.74
N LEU A 277 9.25 -17.82 -9.31
CA LEU A 277 9.57 -18.93 -10.22
C LEU A 277 8.41 -19.22 -11.19
N VAL A 278 7.19 -19.31 -10.68
CA VAL A 278 6.00 -19.53 -11.53
C VAL A 278 5.80 -18.37 -12.51
N GLN A 279 6.00 -17.13 -12.07
CA GLN A 279 5.90 -15.96 -12.93
C GLN A 279 6.98 -15.99 -14.03
N LYS A 280 8.20 -16.40 -13.70
CA LYS A 280 9.27 -16.59 -14.68
C LYS A 280 8.91 -17.66 -15.70
N ASP A 281 8.44 -18.83 -15.27
CA ASP A 281 8.02 -19.92 -16.17
C ASP A 281 6.90 -19.46 -17.14
N VAL A 282 5.94 -18.66 -16.65
CA VAL A 282 4.87 -18.09 -17.49
C VAL A 282 5.41 -17.06 -18.49
N VAL A 283 6.36 -16.22 -18.07
CA VAL A 283 7.01 -15.25 -18.97
C VAL A 283 7.79 -15.97 -20.06
N ASP A 284 8.52 -17.02 -19.70
CA ASP A 284 9.29 -17.83 -20.66
C ASP A 284 8.36 -18.52 -21.69
N ASP A 285 7.22 -19.12 -21.26
CA ASP A 285 6.21 -19.69 -22.18
C ASP A 285 5.61 -18.64 -23.12
N LEU A 286 5.28 -17.44 -22.60
CA LEU A 286 4.76 -16.36 -23.42
C LEU A 286 5.79 -15.87 -24.44
N GLN A 287 7.07 -15.81 -24.06
CA GLN A 287 8.16 -15.41 -24.94
C GLN A 287 8.38 -16.44 -26.06
N ASP A 288 8.31 -17.73 -25.75
CA ASP A 288 8.40 -18.82 -26.73
C ASP A 288 7.23 -18.76 -27.72
N ARG A 289 6.00 -18.56 -27.22
CA ARG A 289 4.80 -18.40 -28.06
C ARG A 289 4.87 -17.16 -28.95
N LEU A 290 5.41 -16.06 -28.43
CA LEU A 290 5.61 -14.84 -29.21
C LEU A 290 6.61 -15.09 -30.36
N THR A 291 7.75 -15.70 -30.04
CA THR A 291 8.79 -16.03 -31.02
C THR A 291 8.24 -16.95 -32.12
N ALA A 292 7.51 -18.00 -31.76
CA ALA A 292 6.89 -18.90 -32.73
C ALA A 292 5.84 -18.19 -33.62
N ALA A 293 5.08 -17.24 -33.06
CA ALA A 293 4.12 -16.45 -33.82
C ALA A 293 4.82 -15.48 -34.80
N GLU A 294 5.92 -14.86 -34.37
CA GLU A 294 6.75 -14.00 -35.21
C GLU A 294 7.36 -14.76 -36.38
N GLU A 295 7.91 -15.95 -36.15
CA GLU A 295 8.44 -16.83 -37.21
C GLU A 295 7.33 -17.25 -38.20
N ALA A 296 6.15 -17.64 -37.69
CA ALA A 296 5.02 -18.01 -38.53
C ALA A 296 4.54 -16.83 -39.39
N LEU A 297 4.57 -15.61 -38.86
CA LEU A 297 4.25 -14.40 -39.62
C LEU A 297 5.30 -14.13 -40.71
N ALA A 298 6.60 -14.30 -40.41
CA ALA A 298 7.66 -14.15 -41.41
C ALA A 298 7.53 -15.17 -42.56
N VAL A 299 7.18 -16.42 -42.26
CA VAL A 299 6.91 -17.46 -43.27
C VAL A 299 5.71 -17.09 -44.13
N LYS A 300 4.61 -16.64 -43.52
CA LYS A 300 3.43 -16.17 -44.28
C LYS A 300 3.74 -14.96 -45.14
N GLN A 301 4.55 -14.02 -44.66
CA GLN A 301 4.96 -12.84 -45.42
C GLN A 301 5.78 -13.24 -46.64
N THR A 302 6.74 -14.16 -46.47
CA THR A 302 7.51 -14.72 -47.60
C THR A 302 6.60 -15.37 -48.63
N LYS A 303 5.61 -16.16 -48.20
CA LYS A 303 4.65 -16.80 -49.11
C LYS A 303 3.78 -15.79 -49.87
N ILE A 304 3.37 -14.71 -49.21
CA ILE A 304 2.63 -13.61 -49.85
C ILE A 304 3.48 -12.98 -50.95
N ASP A 305 4.76 -12.75 -50.68
CA ASP A 305 5.66 -12.12 -51.65
C ASP A 305 5.93 -13.04 -52.85
N ASP A 306 6.11 -14.35 -52.63
CA ASP A 306 6.17 -15.35 -53.71
C ASP A 306 4.90 -15.32 -54.57
N MET A 307 3.73 -15.31 -53.93
CA MET A 307 2.44 -15.28 -54.65
C MET A 307 2.25 -13.99 -55.44
N LYS A 308 2.70 -12.84 -54.93
CA LYS A 308 2.65 -11.57 -55.67
C LYS A 308 3.49 -11.64 -56.94
N VAL A 309 4.69 -12.23 -56.87
CA VAL A 309 5.56 -12.41 -58.05
C VAL A 309 4.89 -13.35 -59.06
N GLU A 310 4.30 -14.45 -58.60
CA GLU A 310 3.58 -15.38 -59.46
C GLU A 310 2.39 -14.72 -60.16
N ILE A 311 1.59 -13.94 -59.42
CA ILE A 311 0.46 -13.17 -59.97
C ILE A 311 0.93 -12.21 -61.06
N PHE A 312 1.97 -11.42 -60.79
CA PHE A 312 2.52 -10.49 -61.77
C PHE A 312 3.00 -11.19 -63.06
N GLN A 313 3.64 -12.34 -62.92
CA GLN A 313 4.07 -13.14 -64.07
C GLN A 313 2.86 -13.68 -64.87
N LYS A 314 1.81 -14.13 -64.18
CA LYS A 314 0.57 -14.61 -64.80
C LYS A 314 -0.21 -13.49 -65.50
N GLU A 315 -0.21 -12.28 -64.94
CA GLU A 315 -0.79 -11.09 -65.59
C GLU A 315 -0.11 -10.80 -66.93
N LYS A 316 1.24 -10.85 -66.97
CA LYS A 316 2.00 -10.70 -68.21
C LYS A 316 1.67 -11.79 -69.25
N GLU A 317 1.48 -13.03 -68.81
CA GLU A 317 1.07 -14.13 -69.71
C GLU A 317 -0.35 -13.90 -70.25
N LEU A 318 -1.28 -13.42 -69.43
CA LEU A 318 -2.64 -13.09 -69.84
C LEU A 318 -2.69 -11.98 -70.89
N GLU A 319 -1.79 -10.98 -70.81
CA GLU A 319 -1.66 -9.94 -71.84
C GLU A 319 -1.32 -10.53 -73.22
N THR A 320 -0.56 -11.63 -73.29
CA THR A 320 -0.26 -12.27 -74.58
C THR A 320 -1.47 -12.97 -75.20
N ILE A 321 -2.35 -13.53 -74.36
CA ILE A 321 -3.56 -14.21 -74.81
C ILE A 321 -4.53 -13.21 -75.44
N SER A 322 -4.68 -12.01 -74.86
CA SER A 322 -5.55 -10.97 -75.42
C SER A 322 -5.06 -10.52 -76.81
N VAL A 323 -3.74 -10.45 -77.03
CA VAL A 323 -3.15 -10.16 -78.34
C VAL A 323 -3.45 -11.28 -79.34
N PHE A 324 -3.28 -12.55 -78.97
CA PHE A 324 -3.61 -13.67 -79.86
C PHE A 324 -5.09 -13.76 -80.19
N GLN A 325 -5.97 -13.43 -79.24
CA GLN A 325 -7.40 -13.36 -79.48
C GLN A 325 -7.74 -12.27 -80.52
N ALA A 326 -7.20 -11.05 -80.36
CA ALA A 326 -7.38 -9.98 -81.32
C ALA A 326 -6.82 -10.36 -82.71
N GLN A 327 -5.67 -11.03 -82.76
CA GLN A 327 -5.08 -11.53 -84.00
C GLN A 327 -6.00 -12.54 -84.71
N ALA A 328 -6.59 -13.48 -83.96
CA ALA A 328 -7.54 -14.46 -84.51
C ALA A 328 -8.81 -13.78 -85.05
N GLU A 329 -9.33 -12.77 -84.36
CA GLU A 329 -10.49 -12.00 -84.82
C GLU A 329 -10.20 -11.27 -86.13
N VAL A 330 -9.04 -10.59 -86.24
CA VAL A 330 -8.63 -9.91 -87.48
C VAL A 330 -8.51 -10.90 -88.64
N TYR A 331 -7.81 -12.03 -88.45
CA TYR A 331 -7.70 -13.05 -89.51
C TYR A 331 -9.05 -13.64 -89.91
N SER A 332 -9.95 -13.86 -88.95
CA SER A 332 -11.30 -14.34 -89.26
C SER A 332 -12.07 -13.32 -90.09
N SER A 333 -12.02 -12.04 -89.74
CA SER A 333 -12.64 -10.94 -90.47
C SER A 333 -12.07 -10.83 -91.89
N ASP A 334 -10.74 -10.84 -92.04
CA ASP A 334 -10.06 -10.76 -93.33
C ASP A 334 -10.42 -11.96 -94.23
N PHE A 335 -10.49 -13.16 -93.66
CA PHE A 335 -10.92 -14.35 -94.39
C PHE A 335 -12.36 -14.22 -94.91
N TYR A 336 -13.30 -13.73 -94.10
CA TYR A 336 -14.68 -13.52 -94.53
C TYR A 336 -14.80 -12.40 -95.57
N ALA A 337 -14.04 -11.31 -95.42
CA ALA A 337 -13.99 -10.21 -96.37
C ALA A 337 -13.45 -10.68 -97.74
N GLU A 338 -12.34 -11.43 -97.74
CA GLU A 338 -11.74 -12.00 -98.96
C GLU A 338 -12.69 -12.98 -99.64
N ARG A 339 -13.35 -13.85 -98.86
CA ARG A 339 -14.37 -14.76 -99.38
C ARG A 339 -15.52 -14.01 -100.05
N ALA A 340 -16.08 -12.98 -99.39
CA ALA A 340 -17.17 -12.19 -99.93
C ALA A 340 -16.76 -11.43 -101.21
N ALA A 341 -15.54 -10.90 -101.25
CA ALA A 341 -14.98 -10.26 -102.44
C ALA A 341 -14.82 -11.26 -103.59
N ARG A 342 -14.35 -12.47 -103.28
CA ARG A 342 -14.16 -13.54 -104.25
C ARG A 342 -15.50 -14.06 -104.80
N GLU A 343 -16.50 -14.23 -103.95
CA GLU A 343 -17.87 -14.59 -104.36
C GLU A 343 -18.46 -13.53 -105.31
N LYS A 344 -18.34 -12.23 -104.99
CA LYS A 344 -18.76 -11.14 -105.89
C LYS A 344 -18.03 -11.16 -107.24
N LEU A 345 -16.72 -11.39 -107.23
CA LEU A 345 -15.94 -11.50 -108.47
C LEU A 345 -16.41 -12.71 -109.28
N HIS A 346 -16.68 -13.84 -108.64
CA HIS A 346 -17.26 -15.01 -109.29
C HIS A 346 -18.63 -14.73 -109.90
N GLU A 347 -19.54 -14.05 -109.19
CA GLU A 347 -20.85 -13.63 -109.70
C GLU A 347 -20.71 -12.70 -110.93
N GLU A 348 -19.83 -11.71 -110.88
CA GLU A 348 -19.56 -10.81 -112.00
C GLU A 348 -18.96 -11.55 -113.20
N LYS A 349 -18.04 -12.50 -112.95
CA LYS A 349 -17.46 -13.36 -113.98
C LYS A 349 -18.54 -14.19 -114.67
N GLU A 350 -19.44 -14.81 -113.92
CA GLU A 350 -20.54 -15.60 -114.48
C GLU A 350 -21.49 -14.72 -115.31
N ARG A 351 -21.79 -13.50 -114.82
CA ARG A 351 -22.58 -12.50 -115.57
C ARG A 351 -21.92 -12.13 -116.90
N LEU A 352 -20.62 -11.86 -116.90
CA LEU A 352 -19.86 -11.53 -118.12
C LEU A 352 -19.77 -12.71 -119.09
N VAL A 353 -19.60 -13.95 -118.58
CA VAL A 353 -19.62 -15.17 -119.41
C VAL A 353 -20.98 -15.36 -120.08
N ALA A 354 -22.08 -15.14 -119.35
CA ALA A 354 -23.43 -15.19 -119.90
C ALA A 354 -23.63 -14.13 -121.01
N GLN A 355 -23.19 -12.90 -120.79
CA GLN A 355 -23.22 -11.82 -121.80
C GLN A 355 -22.38 -12.16 -123.03
N LEU A 356 -21.15 -12.66 -122.83
CA LEU A 356 -20.27 -13.09 -123.92
C LEU A 356 -20.91 -14.21 -124.76
N ASN A 357 -21.53 -15.19 -124.10
CA ASN A 357 -22.23 -16.28 -124.79
C ASN A 357 -23.44 -15.78 -125.58
N PHE A 358 -24.19 -14.81 -125.05
CA PHE A 358 -25.28 -14.16 -125.78
C PHE A 358 -24.77 -13.45 -127.05
N VAL A 359 -23.73 -12.62 -126.93
CA VAL A 359 -23.13 -11.91 -128.08
C VAL A 359 -22.53 -12.89 -129.09
N LYS A 360 -21.86 -13.96 -128.63
CA LYS A 360 -21.35 -15.02 -129.51
C LYS A 360 -22.47 -15.67 -130.32
N ARG A 361 -23.60 -16.03 -129.68
CA ARG A 361 -24.78 -16.60 -130.36
C ARG A 361 -25.37 -15.62 -131.38
N GLN A 362 -25.46 -14.35 -131.03
CA GLN A 362 -25.93 -13.31 -131.95
C GLN A 362 -24.99 -13.16 -133.16
N ASN A 363 -23.67 -13.17 -132.93
CA ASN A 363 -22.67 -13.13 -134.02
C ASN A 363 -22.75 -14.38 -134.91
N THR A 364 -22.88 -15.58 -134.33
CA THR A 364 -23.06 -16.79 -135.13
C THR A 364 -24.36 -16.73 -135.94
N GLN A 365 -25.44 -16.22 -135.36
CA GLN A 365 -26.71 -16.05 -136.07
C GLN A 365 -26.60 -15.04 -137.22
N LEU A 366 -25.95 -13.89 -137.00
CA LEU A 366 -25.69 -12.91 -138.06
C LEU A 366 -24.76 -13.46 -139.16
N GLN A 367 -23.74 -14.24 -138.78
CA GLN A 367 -22.87 -14.91 -139.74
C GLN A 367 -23.65 -15.93 -140.57
N GLU A 368 -24.52 -16.73 -139.94
CA GLU A 368 -25.41 -17.66 -140.64
C GLU A 368 -26.39 -16.94 -141.56
N GLU A 369 -26.93 -15.78 -141.14
CA GLU A 369 -27.79 -14.94 -141.98
C GLU A 369 -27.01 -14.39 -143.19
N MET A 370 -25.80 -13.84 -142.98
CA MET A 370 -24.89 -13.37 -144.04
C MET A 370 -24.51 -14.48 -145.01
N ASP A 371 -24.15 -15.66 -144.50
CA ASP A 371 -23.84 -16.83 -145.32
C ASP A 371 -25.08 -17.32 -146.07
N SER A 372 -26.26 -17.28 -145.45
CA SER A 372 -27.53 -17.65 -146.10
C SER A 372 -27.92 -16.67 -147.21
N LEU A 373 -27.65 -15.38 -147.03
CA LEU A 373 -27.84 -14.34 -148.05
C LEU A 373 -26.80 -14.48 -149.16
N GLY A 374 -25.53 -14.73 -148.81
CA GLY A 374 -24.46 -15.02 -149.76
C GLY A 374 -24.75 -16.26 -150.59
N ARG A 375 -25.21 -17.35 -149.96
CA ARG A 375 -25.68 -18.57 -150.65
C ARG A 375 -26.92 -18.33 -151.49
N ARG A 376 -27.91 -17.56 -151.01
CA ARG A 376 -29.09 -17.18 -151.79
C ARG A 376 -28.68 -16.37 -153.03
N SER A 377 -27.79 -15.40 -152.87
CA SER A 377 -27.23 -14.59 -153.95
C SER A 377 -26.43 -15.43 -154.96
N LEU A 378 -25.56 -16.33 -154.48
CA LEU A 378 -24.81 -17.27 -155.32
C LEU A 378 -25.74 -18.23 -156.08
N ASN A 379 -26.76 -18.78 -155.42
CA ASN A 379 -27.75 -19.65 -156.05
C ASN A 379 -28.56 -18.87 -157.11
N GLU A 380 -28.86 -17.60 -156.86
CA GLU A 380 -29.51 -16.73 -157.85
C GLU A 380 -28.58 -16.45 -159.05
N MET A 381 -27.30 -16.18 -158.82
CA MET A 381 -26.29 -16.05 -159.87
C MET A 381 -26.11 -17.35 -160.68
N GLN A 382 -26.05 -18.51 -160.03
CA GLN A 382 -25.90 -19.80 -160.69
C GLN A 382 -27.14 -20.18 -161.51
N ARG A 383 -28.35 -19.83 -161.07
CA ARG A 383 -29.58 -20.02 -161.86
C ARG A 383 -29.59 -19.22 -163.16
N ARG A 384 -28.76 -18.18 -163.30
CA ARG A 384 -28.62 -17.39 -164.53
C ARG A 384 -27.60 -17.97 -165.54
N HIS A 385 -26.81 -19.00 -165.19
CA HIS A 385 -25.67 -19.44 -166.03
C HIS A 385 -25.32 -20.95 -166.00
N MET A 386 -26.26 -21.89 -166.16
CA MET A 386 -25.89 -23.32 -166.28
C MET A 386 -26.37 -23.99 -167.58
N SER A 387 -25.45 -24.06 -168.57
CA SER A 387 -25.31 -25.16 -169.53
C SER A 387 -23.92 -25.12 -170.20
N ARG A 388 -23.06 -26.12 -169.88
CA ARG A 388 -22.14 -26.89 -170.75
C ARG A 388 -20.71 -27.15 -170.18
N GLU A 389 -20.45 -28.46 -169.96
CA GLU A 389 -19.19 -29.27 -170.05
C GLU A 389 -17.95 -28.87 -169.20
N GLY A 390 -17.12 -29.77 -168.65
CA GLY A 390 -17.04 -31.23 -168.69
C GLY A 390 -15.67 -31.73 -168.16
N ASN A 391 -15.70 -32.89 -167.48
CA ASN A 391 -14.65 -33.93 -167.33
C ASN A 391 -13.40 -33.79 -166.43
N GLN A 392 -12.92 -34.96 -166.01
CA GLN A 392 -12.28 -35.32 -164.72
C GLN A 392 -10.76 -35.58 -164.79
N LEU A 393 -10.09 -35.11 -163.73
CA LEU A 393 -9.03 -35.70 -162.88
C LEU A 393 -7.94 -36.66 -163.43
N GLY A 394 -6.68 -36.29 -163.13
CA GLY A 394 -5.61 -37.24 -162.79
C GLY A 394 -4.17 -36.72 -162.85
N ALA A 395 -3.54 -36.58 -161.67
CA ALA A 395 -2.09 -36.64 -161.34
C ALA A 395 -1.21 -35.35 -161.19
N GLY A 396 -0.51 -35.30 -160.04
CA GLY A 396 0.74 -34.57 -159.75
C GLY A 396 0.59 -33.17 -159.10
N ALA A 397 1.39 -32.68 -158.16
CA ALA A 397 2.53 -33.19 -157.39
C ALA A 397 2.94 -32.12 -156.32
N THR A 398 3.67 -32.58 -155.29
CA THR A 398 4.73 -31.86 -154.52
C THR A 398 4.35 -30.78 -153.48
N LEU A 399 4.65 -31.06 -152.19
CA LEU A 399 5.48 -30.15 -151.37
C LEU A 399 6.12 -30.89 -150.17
N VAL A 400 7.44 -31.03 -150.23
CA VAL A 400 8.33 -31.34 -149.09
C VAL A 400 8.71 -30.02 -148.43
N GLY A 401 8.75 -29.97 -147.09
CA GLY A 401 9.70 -29.08 -146.42
C GLY A 401 9.34 -28.53 -145.04
N ARG A 402 10.01 -29.13 -144.04
CA ARG A 402 10.66 -28.49 -142.88
C ARG A 402 9.88 -28.26 -141.57
N GLY A 403 10.52 -28.80 -140.52
CA GLY A 403 10.65 -28.21 -139.18
C GLY A 403 9.52 -28.62 -138.23
N THR A 404 9.73 -29.10 -137.01
CA THR A 404 10.94 -29.12 -136.17
C THR A 404 10.70 -30.14 -135.06
N ILE A 405 11.67 -31.01 -134.80
CA ILE A 405 11.70 -31.88 -133.62
C ILE A 405 12.01 -30.99 -132.42
N VAL A 406 11.11 -30.91 -131.44
CA VAL A 406 11.40 -30.27 -130.15
C VAL A 406 11.73 -31.36 -129.16
N PHE A 407 13.03 -31.55 -128.92
CA PHE A 407 13.56 -32.23 -127.73
C PHE A 407 13.11 -31.44 -126.50
N PHE A 408 12.23 -31.99 -125.67
CA PHE A 408 12.03 -31.48 -124.32
C PHE A 408 13.14 -32.06 -123.44
N ALA A 409 14.19 -31.26 -123.23
CA ALA A 409 15.17 -31.51 -122.18
C ALA A 409 14.57 -31.03 -120.85
N LEU A 410 14.20 -31.96 -119.97
CA LEU A 410 13.91 -31.65 -118.57
C LEU A 410 15.23 -31.60 -117.80
N SER A 411 15.46 -30.50 -117.10
CA SER A 411 16.66 -30.26 -116.30
C SER A 411 16.26 -30.05 -114.83
N CYS A 412 17.11 -30.49 -113.91
CA CYS A 412 16.96 -30.23 -112.49
C CYS A 412 17.62 -28.89 -112.15
N ASP A 413 16.85 -27.94 -111.60
CA ASP A 413 17.29 -26.57 -111.30
C ASP A 413 18.35 -26.47 -110.18
N GLN A 414 18.63 -27.55 -109.44
CA GLN A 414 19.61 -27.55 -108.35
C GLN A 414 20.99 -28.10 -108.76
N CYS A 415 21.05 -29.06 -109.68
CA CYS A 415 22.25 -29.87 -109.87
C CYS A 415 22.90 -29.66 -111.26
N LEU A 416 22.18 -29.06 -112.24
CA LEU A 416 22.65 -28.58 -113.57
C LEU A 416 23.61 -29.47 -114.39
N LEU A 417 23.74 -30.75 -114.01
CA LEU A 417 24.60 -31.72 -114.67
C LEU A 417 23.78 -32.99 -114.97
N LEU A 418 23.65 -33.29 -116.26
CA LEU A 418 23.09 -34.50 -116.91
C LEU A 418 21.66 -34.40 -117.46
N ILE A 419 21.54 -34.72 -118.76
CA ILE A 419 20.30 -34.81 -119.55
C ILE A 419 19.71 -36.22 -119.31
N LEU A 420 18.47 -36.30 -118.80
CA LEU A 420 17.80 -37.58 -118.54
C LEU A 420 16.72 -37.86 -119.61
N PRO A 421 16.48 -39.14 -120.00
CA PRO A 421 15.72 -39.48 -121.20
C PRO A 421 14.20 -39.55 -121.00
N ASP A 422 13.72 -39.62 -119.75
CA ASP A 422 12.32 -39.87 -119.40
C ASP A 422 11.93 -39.31 -118.02
N LEU A 423 10.62 -39.19 -117.77
CA LEU A 423 10.03 -38.58 -116.58
C LEU A 423 10.26 -39.40 -115.29
N ASP A 424 10.34 -40.73 -115.42
CA ASP A 424 10.54 -41.64 -114.28
C ASP A 424 11.98 -41.51 -113.74
N SER A 425 12.96 -41.37 -114.65
CA SER A 425 14.36 -41.09 -114.31
C SER A 425 14.54 -39.74 -113.59
N LEU A 426 13.74 -38.72 -113.92
CA LEU A 426 13.76 -37.42 -113.24
C LEU A 426 13.17 -37.50 -111.82
N GLN A 427 12.10 -38.28 -111.64
CA GLN A 427 11.41 -38.42 -110.35
C GLN A 427 12.27 -39.19 -109.31
N ILE A 428 13.08 -40.16 -109.75
CA ILE A 428 14.08 -40.83 -108.91
C ILE A 428 15.19 -39.84 -108.53
N HIS A 429 15.70 -39.06 -109.48
CA HIS A 429 16.79 -38.11 -109.23
C HIS A 429 16.42 -36.96 -108.27
N ILE A 430 15.20 -36.41 -108.36
CA ILE A 430 14.72 -35.37 -107.43
C ILE A 430 14.68 -35.89 -105.99
N MET A 431 14.39 -37.18 -105.80
CA MET A 431 14.35 -37.79 -104.47
C MET A 431 15.75 -37.94 -103.84
N ASP A 432 16.80 -38.06 -104.65
CA ASP A 432 18.19 -38.12 -104.21
C ASP A 432 18.89 -36.73 -104.15
N CYS A 433 18.53 -35.74 -105.00
CA CYS A 433 19.13 -34.39 -104.99
C CYS A 433 18.60 -33.46 -103.87
N ILE A 434 17.59 -33.87 -103.07
CA ILE A 434 17.01 -33.08 -101.96
C ILE A 434 17.63 -33.40 -100.58
N ASN A 435 18.52 -34.40 -100.46
CA ASN A 435 19.26 -34.70 -99.21
C ASN A 435 20.69 -34.14 -99.20
#